data_AF-A0A5C3NRZ4-F1
#
_entry.id   AF-A0A5C3NRZ4-F1
#
_cell.length_a   1.000
_cell.length_b   1.000
_cell.length_c   1.000
_cell.angle_alpha   90.00
_cell.angle_beta   90.00
_cell.angle_gamma   90.00
#
_symmetry.space_group_name_H-M   'P 1'
#
loop_
_entity.id
_entity.type
_entity.pdbx_description
1 polymer ?
#
loop_
_entity_poly.entity_id
_entity_poly.type
_entity_poly.pdbx_seq_one_letter_code
_entity_poly.pdbx_strand_id
1 'polypeptide(L)'
;MFCCWTMQLLSITLLEPMVHCPYYDNTDPLQWFPKRITLGGTSQSNTPLGIRTIFDSGSVCSILPRAVLQKIWTEWFFNDAQSYPRDGPFLRHNRDFSRHDVLFEFRDSVGRVETLRCSAQEFLSSPWVPLDGSPGTLACFTAPNREDDEGPYILGTNFFWTSIVRLDATHRGDRPVPGQAAPYMQFAPQRILADGIKLAGPWELEIHADLPPDMQAVLRNQPELQA
;
A
#
# COMPACT_ATOMS: atom_id res chain seq x y z
N MET A 1 -5.08 -18.81 19.13
CA MET A 1 -3.73 -18.98 18.54
C MET A 1 -3.60 -17.96 17.41
N PHE A 2 -2.56 -17.14 17.42
CA PHE A 2 -2.29 -16.20 16.33
C PHE A 2 -1.73 -16.97 15.12
N CYS A 3 -2.24 -16.72 13.92
CA CYS A 3 -1.89 -17.47 12.70
C CYS A 3 -1.27 -16.57 11.61
N CYS A 4 -1.74 -15.33 11.48
CA CYS A 4 -1.27 -14.40 10.46
C CYS A 4 -1.54 -12.93 10.84
N TRP A 5 -0.74 -12.02 10.28
CA TRP A 5 -0.96 -10.58 10.35
C TRP A 5 -2.03 -10.19 9.36
N THR A 6 -3.23 -9.90 9.87
CA THR A 6 -4.38 -9.56 9.01
C THR A 6 -5.12 -8.32 9.45
N MET A 7 -5.59 -7.55 8.47
CA MET A 7 -6.55 -6.45 8.69
C MET A 7 -7.72 -6.54 7.72
N GLN A 8 -8.81 -5.89 8.10
CA GLN A 8 -9.96 -5.71 7.24
C GLN A 8 -9.75 -4.45 6.39
N LEU A 9 -9.45 -4.63 5.10
CA LEU A 9 -9.27 -3.53 4.15
C LEU A 9 -10.65 -3.14 3.58
N LEU A 10 -11.09 -1.91 3.84
CA LEU A 10 -12.41 -1.41 3.49
C LEU A 10 -12.46 -0.78 2.10
N SER A 11 -11.40 -0.06 1.74
CA SER A 11 -11.30 0.58 0.44
C SER A 11 -9.86 0.88 0.05
N ILE A 12 -9.66 1.06 -1.25
CA ILE A 12 -8.47 1.67 -1.83
C ILE A 12 -8.92 2.83 -2.71
N THR A 13 -8.30 3.99 -2.54
CA THR A 13 -8.69 5.21 -3.25
C THR A 13 -7.48 5.82 -3.92
N LEU A 14 -7.50 5.95 -5.24
CA LEU A 14 -6.51 6.75 -5.96
C LEU A 14 -6.87 8.22 -5.81
N LEU A 15 -5.92 9.01 -5.33
CA LEU A 15 -6.01 10.47 -5.24
C LEU A 15 -5.28 11.07 -6.45
N GLU A 16 -6.05 11.58 -7.39
CA GLU A 16 -5.54 12.24 -8.60
C GLU A 16 -5.37 13.75 -8.34
N PRO A 17 -4.17 14.31 -8.54
CA PRO A 17 -3.93 15.72 -8.21
C PRO A 17 -4.63 16.64 -9.22
N MET A 18 -5.40 17.59 -8.70
CA MET A 18 -6.10 18.61 -9.49
C MET A 18 -5.27 19.87 -9.72
N VAL A 19 -4.19 20.04 -8.96
CA VAL A 19 -3.26 21.17 -9.02
C VAL A 19 -1.85 20.68 -9.27
N HIS A 20 -0.93 21.54 -9.73
CA HIS A 20 0.46 21.15 -10.03
C HIS A 20 1.30 20.79 -8.79
N CYS A 21 1.08 21.46 -7.67
CA CYS A 21 1.79 21.20 -6.41
C CYS A 21 0.77 20.97 -5.31
N PRO A 22 0.20 19.75 -5.19
CA PRO A 22 -0.79 19.47 -4.17
C PRO A 22 -0.09 19.26 -2.81
N TYR A 23 -0.84 19.51 -1.74
CA TYR A 23 -0.47 19.22 -0.37
C TYR A 23 -0.78 17.74 -0.08
N TYR A 24 0.27 17.01 0.27
CA TYR A 24 0.29 15.56 0.51
C TYR A 24 -0.08 15.17 1.96
N ASP A 25 -0.25 16.15 2.86
CA ASP A 25 -0.64 15.93 4.26
C ASP A 25 -2.15 15.86 4.46
N ASN A 26 -2.96 16.31 3.49
CA ASN A 26 -4.42 16.35 3.59
C ASN A 26 -5.12 15.97 2.28
N THR A 27 -6.39 15.60 2.36
CA THR A 27 -7.21 15.18 1.21
C THR A 27 -8.19 16.26 0.77
N ASP A 28 -7.76 17.53 0.76
CA ASP A 28 -8.59 18.66 0.33
C ASP A 28 -9.21 18.41 -1.06
N PRO A 29 -10.54 18.45 -1.21
CA PRO A 29 -11.22 18.25 -2.49
C PRO A 29 -10.86 19.27 -3.57
N LEU A 30 -10.30 20.43 -3.22
CA LEU A 30 -9.79 21.40 -4.19
C LEU A 30 -8.46 20.96 -4.82
N GLN A 31 -7.78 20.00 -4.19
CA GLN A 31 -6.45 19.54 -4.58
C GLN A 31 -6.44 18.13 -5.13
N TRP A 32 -7.43 17.32 -4.73
CA TRP A 32 -7.47 15.89 -4.99
C TRP A 32 -8.83 15.47 -5.53
N PHE A 33 -8.81 14.76 -6.66
CA PHE A 33 -9.97 14.04 -7.18
C PHE A 33 -9.90 12.57 -6.74
N PRO A 34 -10.80 12.10 -5.86
CA PRO A 34 -10.75 10.73 -5.34
C PRO A 34 -11.44 9.74 -6.28
N LYS A 35 -10.74 8.67 -6.65
CA LYS A 35 -11.27 7.51 -7.38
C LYS A 35 -11.29 6.28 -6.48
N ARG A 36 -12.40 6.12 -5.76
CA ARG A 36 -12.55 5.12 -4.69
C ARG A 36 -13.03 3.77 -5.21
N ILE A 37 -12.35 2.70 -4.80
CA ILE A 37 -12.80 1.32 -4.93
C ILE A 37 -13.14 0.78 -3.53
N THR A 38 -14.43 0.66 -3.23
CA THR A 38 -14.90 -0.01 -2.01
C THR A 38 -14.74 -1.52 -2.13
N LEU A 39 -14.30 -2.15 -1.05
CA LEU A 39 -13.97 -3.57 -0.99
C LEU A 39 -15.00 -4.33 -0.16
N GLY A 40 -15.31 -5.56 -0.58
CA GLY A 40 -16.34 -6.40 0.03
C GLY A 40 -17.77 -5.92 -0.26
N GLY A 41 -18.74 -6.66 0.27
CA GLY A 41 -20.14 -6.26 0.24
C GLY A 41 -20.44 -5.12 1.22
N THR A 42 -21.69 -4.67 1.19
CA THR A 42 -22.24 -3.78 2.22
C THR A 42 -23.04 -4.59 3.24
N SER A 43 -22.96 -4.20 4.51
CA SER A 43 -23.85 -4.72 5.56
C SER A 43 -25.29 -4.26 5.30
N GLN A 44 -26.25 -4.83 6.04
CA GLN A 44 -27.64 -4.35 6.05
C GLN A 44 -27.77 -2.87 6.45
N SER A 45 -26.82 -2.36 7.23
CA SER A 45 -26.69 -0.94 7.61
C SER A 45 -25.92 -0.08 6.59
N ASN A 46 -25.69 -0.61 5.38
CA ASN A 46 -24.95 0.02 4.29
C ASN A 46 -23.49 0.39 4.63
N THR A 47 -22.89 -0.29 5.61
CA THR A 47 -21.47 -0.10 5.97
C THR A 47 -20.59 -1.06 5.18
N PRO A 48 -19.43 -0.64 4.65
CA PRO A 48 -18.51 -1.54 3.97
C PRO A 48 -18.05 -2.66 4.90
N LEU A 49 -18.20 -3.89 4.45
CA LEU A 49 -17.66 -5.06 5.15
C LEU A 49 -16.16 -5.19 4.90
N GLY A 50 -15.62 -4.68 3.80
CA GLY A 50 -14.21 -4.86 3.48
C GLY A 50 -13.87 -6.31 3.12
N ILE A 51 -12.58 -6.54 2.88
CA ILE A 51 -11.99 -7.86 2.68
C ILE A 51 -10.91 -8.13 3.72
N ARG A 52 -10.72 -9.38 4.11
CA ARG A 52 -9.60 -9.75 4.97
C ARG A 52 -8.33 -9.84 4.13
N THR A 53 -7.31 -9.09 4.52
CA THR A 53 -6.01 -9.05 3.87
C THR A 53 -4.93 -9.59 4.80
N ILE A 54 -4.04 -10.44 4.28
CA ILE A 54 -2.77 -10.82 4.88
C ILE A 54 -1.69 -9.87 4.34
N PHE A 55 -0.78 -9.45 5.21
CA PHE A 55 0.42 -8.70 4.81
C PHE A 55 1.57 -9.68 4.61
N ASP A 56 2.00 -9.87 3.37
CA ASP A 56 3.01 -10.86 3.01
C ASP A 56 4.09 -10.25 2.11
N SER A 57 5.23 -9.91 2.70
CA SER A 57 6.37 -9.37 1.96
C SER A 57 7.08 -10.42 1.10
N GLY A 58 6.75 -11.72 1.25
CA GLY A 58 7.24 -12.80 0.39
C GLY A 58 6.42 -12.98 -0.88
N SER A 59 5.21 -12.42 -0.94
CA SER A 59 4.37 -12.47 -2.14
C SER A 59 4.80 -11.39 -3.14
N VAL A 60 5.18 -11.80 -4.36
CA VAL A 60 5.60 -10.88 -5.43
C VAL A 60 4.49 -9.87 -5.77
N CYS A 61 3.24 -10.34 -5.78
CA CYS A 61 2.07 -9.53 -6.12
C CYS A 61 1.12 -9.38 -4.93
N SER A 62 0.37 -8.29 -4.90
CA SER A 62 -0.88 -8.25 -4.16
C SER A 62 -1.92 -9.14 -4.84
N ILE A 63 -2.63 -9.94 -4.06
CA ILE A 63 -3.76 -10.76 -4.52
C ILE A 63 -5.04 -10.07 -4.08
N LEU A 64 -5.83 -9.57 -5.03
CA LEU A 64 -7.07 -8.82 -4.77
C LEU A 64 -8.25 -9.42 -5.57
N PRO A 65 -9.51 -9.19 -5.15
CA PRO A 65 -10.65 -9.68 -5.89
C PRO A 65 -10.63 -9.22 -7.35
N ARG A 66 -11.03 -10.09 -8.28
CA ARG A 66 -11.01 -9.80 -9.72
C ARG A 66 -11.76 -8.50 -10.07
N ALA A 67 -12.91 -8.27 -9.44
CA ALA A 67 -13.69 -7.05 -9.63
C ALA A 67 -12.92 -5.77 -9.24
N VAL A 68 -12.03 -5.85 -8.24
CA VAL A 68 -11.18 -4.74 -7.82
C VAL A 68 -10.10 -4.47 -8.85
N LEU A 69 -9.44 -5.53 -9.33
CA LEU A 69 -8.42 -5.43 -10.36
C LEU A 69 -8.98 -4.90 -11.68
N GLN A 70 -10.20 -5.29 -12.05
CA GLN A 70 -10.91 -4.74 -13.20
C GLN A 70 -11.17 -3.24 -13.06
N LYS A 71 -11.55 -2.76 -11.87
CA LYS A 71 -11.70 -1.32 -11.61
C LYS A 71 -10.37 -0.57 -11.66
N ILE A 72 -9.29 -1.14 -11.10
CA ILE A 72 -7.94 -0.56 -11.26
C ILE A 72 -7.60 -0.45 -12.75
N TRP A 73 -7.83 -1.52 -13.51
CA TRP A 73 -7.57 -1.55 -14.95
C TRP A 73 -8.34 -0.49 -15.75
N THR A 74 -9.65 -0.38 -15.54
CA THR A 74 -10.50 0.52 -16.34
C THR A 74 -10.55 1.94 -15.80
N GLU A 75 -10.67 2.12 -14.48
CA GLU A 75 -10.91 3.44 -13.86
C GLU A 75 -9.61 4.16 -13.49
N TRP A 76 -8.57 3.42 -13.09
CA TRP A 76 -7.29 4.00 -12.69
C TRP A 76 -6.29 4.01 -13.84
N PHE A 77 -6.15 2.90 -14.58
CA PHE A 77 -5.21 2.80 -15.69
C PHE A 77 -5.78 3.31 -17.02
N PHE A 78 -7.10 3.50 -17.10
CA PHE A 78 -7.82 3.91 -18.33
C PHE A 78 -7.62 2.96 -19.50
N ASN A 79 -7.40 1.67 -19.22
CA ASN A 79 -7.30 0.67 -20.26
C ASN A 79 -8.70 0.17 -20.66
N ASP A 80 -8.81 -0.35 -21.89
CA ASP A 80 -10.07 -0.88 -22.39
C ASP A 80 -10.48 -2.16 -21.63
N ALA A 81 -11.75 -2.24 -21.23
CA ALA A 81 -12.29 -3.35 -20.46
C ALA A 81 -12.22 -4.70 -21.21
N GLN A 82 -12.30 -4.69 -22.54
CA GLN A 82 -12.23 -5.92 -23.35
C GLN A 82 -10.81 -6.49 -23.38
N SER A 83 -9.80 -5.65 -23.14
CA SER A 83 -8.38 -6.03 -23.10
C SER A 83 -7.88 -6.48 -21.72
N TYR A 84 -8.77 -6.65 -20.73
CA TYR A 84 -8.39 -7.08 -19.38
C TYR A 84 -7.70 -8.46 -19.39
N PRO A 85 -6.47 -8.59 -18.86
CA PRO A 85 -5.70 -9.84 -18.90
C PRO A 85 -6.21 -10.83 -17.84
N ARG A 86 -7.12 -11.73 -18.23
CA ARG A 86 -7.72 -12.72 -17.30
C ARG A 86 -6.73 -13.75 -16.76
N ASP A 87 -5.75 -14.12 -17.58
CA ASP A 87 -4.82 -15.23 -17.31
C ASP A 87 -3.38 -14.76 -17.04
N GLY A 88 -3.18 -13.44 -16.94
CA GLY A 88 -1.86 -12.82 -16.75
C GLY A 88 -1.53 -12.60 -15.27
N PRO A 89 -0.26 -12.79 -14.84
CA PRO A 89 0.15 -12.59 -13.45
C PRO A 89 0.30 -11.11 -13.05
N PHE A 90 0.20 -10.18 -14.02
CA PHE A 90 0.43 -8.75 -13.82
C PHE A 90 -0.58 -7.91 -14.60
N LEU A 91 -0.95 -6.76 -14.05
CA LEU A 91 -1.58 -5.68 -14.82
C LEU A 91 -0.50 -4.80 -15.45
N ARG A 92 -0.90 -3.98 -16.42
CA ARG A 92 -0.02 -3.04 -17.13
C ARG A 92 -0.67 -1.67 -17.26
N HIS A 93 0.13 -0.62 -17.24
CA HIS A 93 -0.34 0.75 -17.50
C HIS A 93 0.73 1.60 -18.20
N ASN A 94 0.28 2.68 -18.85
CA ASN A 94 1.16 3.72 -19.42
C ASN A 94 1.01 5.07 -18.71
N ARG A 95 0.30 5.10 -17.57
CA ARG A 95 0.07 6.31 -16.79
C ARG A 95 1.26 6.65 -15.89
N ASP A 96 1.50 7.95 -15.72
CA ASP A 96 2.40 8.49 -14.71
C ASP A 96 1.64 8.71 -13.38
N PHE A 97 2.09 8.02 -12.33
CA PHE A 97 1.53 8.11 -10.98
C PHE A 97 2.45 8.85 -10.01
N SER A 98 3.54 9.47 -10.48
CA SER A 98 4.56 10.16 -9.67
C SER A 98 4.00 11.19 -8.68
N ARG A 99 2.89 11.84 -9.06
CA ARG A 99 2.22 12.88 -8.27
C ARG A 99 0.93 12.43 -7.59
N HIS A 100 0.53 11.17 -7.81
CA HIS A 100 -0.68 10.59 -7.24
C HIS A 100 -0.38 9.90 -5.91
N ASP A 101 -1.40 9.80 -5.07
CA ASP A 101 -1.37 9.01 -3.84
C ASP A 101 -2.43 7.91 -3.85
N VAL A 102 -2.22 6.86 -3.08
CA VAL A 102 -3.25 5.87 -2.75
C VAL A 102 -3.55 5.94 -1.27
N LEU A 103 -4.84 6.02 -0.95
CA LEU A 103 -5.35 5.96 0.41
C LEU A 103 -5.98 4.58 0.64
N PHE A 104 -5.43 3.85 1.60
CA PHE A 104 -5.96 2.60 2.12
C PHE A 104 -6.77 2.90 3.38
N GLU A 105 -7.97 2.33 3.49
CA GLU A 105 -8.74 2.37 4.73
C GLU A 105 -8.81 0.99 5.34
N PHE A 106 -8.31 0.86 6.56
CA PHE A 106 -8.33 -0.38 7.31
C PHE A 106 -9.26 -0.27 8.51
N ARG A 107 -9.94 -1.37 8.84
CA ARG A 107 -10.65 -1.52 10.11
C ARG A 107 -9.86 -2.45 11.04
N ASP A 108 -9.64 -2.00 12.27
CA ASP A 108 -8.99 -2.79 13.31
C ASP A 108 -9.96 -3.77 14.01
N SER A 109 -9.45 -4.55 14.96
CA SER A 109 -10.26 -5.54 15.69
C SER A 109 -11.30 -4.94 16.63
N VAL A 110 -11.20 -3.65 16.98
CA VAL A 110 -12.17 -2.95 17.83
C VAL A 110 -13.14 -2.09 17.00
N GLY A 111 -13.04 -2.14 15.68
CA GLY A 111 -13.93 -1.47 14.74
C GLY A 111 -13.51 -0.05 14.35
N ARG A 112 -12.35 0.44 14.80
CA ARG A 112 -11.83 1.75 14.38
C ARG A 112 -11.33 1.69 12.96
N VAL A 113 -11.56 2.77 12.22
CA VAL A 113 -11.10 2.91 10.83
C VAL A 113 -9.90 3.83 10.83
N GLU A 114 -8.78 3.31 10.32
CA GLU A 114 -7.52 4.02 10.16
C GLU A 114 -7.19 4.15 8.68
N THR A 115 -6.58 5.28 8.31
CA THR A 115 -6.18 5.55 6.93
C THR A 115 -4.68 5.55 6.79
N LEU A 116 -4.19 4.84 5.77
CA LEU A 116 -2.79 4.89 5.36
C LEU A 116 -2.73 5.51 3.96
N ARG A 117 -2.02 6.62 3.82
CA ARG A 117 -1.87 7.32 2.55
C ARG A 117 -0.43 7.24 2.09
N CYS A 118 -0.20 6.60 0.95
CA CYS A 118 1.13 6.36 0.38
C CYS A 118 1.22 6.84 -1.08
N SER A 119 2.43 6.83 -1.64
CA SER A 119 2.63 7.14 -3.05
C SER A 119 1.95 6.11 -3.95
N ALA A 120 1.18 6.57 -4.94
CA ALA A 120 0.57 5.69 -5.91
C ALA A 120 1.59 5.09 -6.89
N GLN A 121 2.64 5.85 -7.22
CA GLN A 121 3.72 5.40 -8.10
C GLN A 121 4.27 4.07 -7.61
N GLU A 122 4.69 4.00 -6.34
CA GLU A 122 5.30 2.79 -5.79
C GLU A 122 4.32 1.63 -5.63
N PHE A 123 3.02 1.90 -5.49
CA PHE A 123 2.02 0.84 -5.34
C PHE A 123 1.61 0.23 -6.68
N LEU A 124 1.55 1.08 -7.72
CA LEU A 124 0.98 0.75 -9.03
C LEU A 124 2.07 0.46 -10.08
N SER A 125 3.30 0.93 -9.87
CA SER A 125 4.41 0.77 -10.81
C SER A 125 5.52 -0.07 -10.21
N SER A 126 5.74 -1.24 -10.79
CA SER A 126 6.91 -2.07 -10.52
C SER A 126 8.18 -1.34 -10.94
N PRO A 127 9.25 -1.34 -10.13
CA PRO A 127 10.56 -0.82 -10.52
C PRO A 127 11.24 -1.71 -11.58
N TRP A 128 10.71 -2.90 -11.85
CA TRP A 128 11.29 -3.85 -12.79
C TRP A 128 10.73 -3.69 -14.19
N VAL A 129 11.62 -3.66 -15.19
CA VAL A 129 11.29 -3.56 -16.61
C VAL A 129 10.66 -4.88 -17.09
N PRO A 130 9.59 -4.86 -17.89
CA PRO A 130 9.06 -6.07 -18.51
C PRO A 130 10.12 -6.76 -19.36
N LEU A 131 10.41 -8.04 -19.06
CA LEU A 131 11.39 -8.84 -19.81
C LEU A 131 10.93 -9.17 -21.23
N ASP A 132 9.64 -9.04 -21.51
CA ASP A 132 9.01 -9.39 -22.79
C ASP A 132 9.06 -8.26 -23.82
N GLY A 133 9.63 -7.09 -23.49
CA GLY A 133 9.73 -5.94 -24.39
C GLY A 133 8.39 -5.26 -24.71
N SER A 134 7.29 -5.73 -24.11
CA SER A 134 5.97 -5.12 -24.25
C SER A 134 5.95 -3.72 -23.63
N PRO A 135 5.31 -2.73 -24.28
CA PRO A 135 5.26 -1.37 -23.77
C PRO A 135 4.47 -1.28 -22.45
N GLY A 136 4.80 -0.25 -21.67
CA GLY A 136 4.14 0.07 -20.40
C GLY A 136 4.81 -0.52 -19.16
N THR A 137 4.37 -0.04 -18.01
CA THR A 137 4.87 -0.41 -16.69
C THR A 137 4.04 -1.55 -16.11
N LEU A 138 4.70 -2.52 -15.48
CA LEU A 138 4.03 -3.62 -14.78
C LEU A 138 3.45 -3.13 -13.45
N ALA A 139 2.26 -3.61 -13.10
CA ALA A 139 1.68 -3.46 -11.78
C ALA A 139 1.51 -4.86 -11.15
N CYS A 140 2.12 -5.07 -9.98
CA CYS A 140 2.20 -6.37 -9.30
C CYS A 140 0.89 -6.76 -8.62
N PHE A 141 -0.12 -7.06 -9.44
CA PHE A 141 -1.43 -7.54 -9.02
C PHE A 141 -1.80 -8.83 -9.73
N THR A 142 -2.37 -9.78 -8.98
CA THR A 142 -2.98 -10.98 -9.54
C THR A 142 -4.34 -11.24 -8.89
N ALA A 143 -5.24 -11.86 -9.64
CA ALA A 143 -6.50 -12.36 -9.08
C ALA A 143 -6.26 -13.72 -8.40
N PRO A 144 -7.15 -14.15 -7.48
CA PRO A 144 -7.19 -15.55 -7.04
C PRO A 144 -7.40 -16.51 -8.21
N ASN A 145 -6.90 -17.74 -8.05
CA ASN A 145 -7.00 -18.78 -9.09
C ASN A 145 -8.45 -19.21 -9.37
N ARG A 146 -9.34 -19.11 -8.38
CA ARG A 146 -10.75 -19.47 -8.51
C ARG A 146 -11.64 -18.25 -8.29
N GLU A 147 -12.71 -18.13 -9.07
CA GLU A 147 -13.65 -17.00 -8.95
C GLU A 147 -14.49 -17.05 -7.67
N ASP A 148 -14.63 -18.22 -7.06
CA ASP A 148 -15.34 -18.46 -5.78
C ASP A 148 -14.45 -18.28 -4.54
N ASP A 149 -13.19 -17.87 -4.70
CA ASP A 149 -12.26 -17.71 -3.59
C ASP A 149 -12.55 -16.42 -2.80
N GLU A 150 -13.13 -16.58 -1.61
CA GLU A 150 -13.47 -15.47 -0.72
C GLU A 150 -12.29 -15.00 0.17
N GLY A 151 -11.09 -15.57 -0.02
CA GLY A 151 -9.86 -15.12 0.62
C GLY A 151 -9.34 -16.06 1.72
N PRO A 152 -8.30 -15.63 2.47
CA PRO A 152 -7.82 -14.26 2.61
C PRO A 152 -7.06 -13.73 1.39
N TYR A 153 -7.24 -12.45 1.10
CA TYR A 153 -6.51 -11.71 0.07
C TYR A 153 -5.13 -11.29 0.58
N ILE A 154 -4.24 -10.83 -0.30
CA ILE A 154 -2.85 -10.53 0.05
C ILE A 154 -2.50 -9.10 -0.35
N LEU A 155 -1.97 -8.32 0.59
CA LEU A 155 -1.16 -7.14 0.30
C LEU A 155 0.30 -7.57 0.25
N GLY A 156 0.80 -7.68 -0.99
CA GLY A 156 2.12 -8.22 -1.31
C GLY A 156 3.20 -7.15 -1.38
N THR A 157 4.33 -7.49 -2.00
CA THR A 157 5.53 -6.65 -2.11
C THR A 157 5.24 -5.21 -2.54
N ASN A 158 4.32 -4.98 -3.49
CA ASN A 158 3.98 -3.62 -3.94
C ASN A 158 3.36 -2.73 -2.85
N PHE A 159 2.69 -3.30 -1.84
CA PHE A 159 2.28 -2.54 -0.66
C PHE A 159 3.50 -2.11 0.18
N PHE A 160 4.48 -3.00 0.34
CA PHE A 160 5.70 -2.76 1.11
C PHE A 160 6.69 -1.80 0.42
N TRP A 161 6.62 -1.63 -0.90
CA TRP A 161 7.35 -0.55 -1.58
C TRP A 161 6.86 0.84 -1.18
N THR A 162 5.64 0.94 -0.63
CA THR A 162 5.00 2.22 -0.33
C THR A 162 4.94 2.54 1.16
N SER A 163 5.14 1.53 2.01
CA SER A 163 4.84 1.60 3.43
C SER A 163 5.90 0.87 4.27
N ILE A 164 6.26 1.46 5.40
CA ILE A 164 6.99 0.82 6.48
C ILE A 164 5.95 0.10 7.33
N VAL A 165 6.14 -1.20 7.52
CA VAL A 165 5.24 -2.04 8.31
C VAL A 165 5.99 -2.53 9.55
N ARG A 166 5.48 -2.19 10.72
CA ARG A 166 5.94 -2.76 11.99
C ARG A 166 4.94 -3.80 12.46
N LEU A 167 5.43 -5.01 12.68
CA LEU A 167 4.68 -6.15 13.19
C LEU A 167 5.18 -6.42 14.61
N ASP A 168 4.39 -6.08 15.62
CA ASP A 168 4.79 -6.19 17.02
C ASP A 168 3.89 -7.17 17.74
N ALA A 169 4.48 -8.27 18.21
CA ALA A 169 3.81 -9.32 18.97
C ALA A 169 4.33 -9.40 20.41
N THR A 170 4.81 -8.27 20.98
CA THR A 170 5.61 -8.15 22.21
C THR A 170 5.46 -9.32 23.17
N HIS A 171 6.50 -10.15 23.21
CA HIS A 171 6.63 -11.32 24.06
C HIS A 171 7.49 -10.93 25.28
N ARG A 172 6.98 -11.10 26.50
CA ARG A 172 7.87 -11.19 27.68
C ARG A 172 8.31 -12.65 27.82
N GLY A 173 9.48 -12.99 27.29
CA GLY A 173 10.10 -14.32 27.39
C GLY A 173 9.80 -15.28 26.21
N ASP A 174 10.19 -16.54 26.36
CA ASP A 174 10.19 -17.57 25.29
C ASP A 174 8.79 -18.02 24.82
N ARG A 175 7.70 -17.52 25.42
CA ARG A 175 6.33 -17.91 25.05
C ARG A 175 5.34 -16.74 25.13
N PRO A 176 4.34 -16.70 24.23
CA PRO A 176 3.26 -15.73 24.32
C PRO A 176 2.48 -15.91 25.64
N VAL A 177 2.26 -14.82 26.39
CA VAL A 177 1.33 -14.79 27.53
C VAL A 177 0.00 -14.25 27.03
N PRO A 178 -1.04 -15.10 26.84
CA PRO A 178 -2.35 -14.63 26.43
C PRO A 178 -2.89 -13.59 27.42
N GLY A 179 -3.32 -12.43 26.91
CA GLY A 179 -3.99 -11.39 27.71
C GLY A 179 -3.10 -10.28 28.30
N GLN A 180 -1.78 -10.26 28.06
CA GLN A 180 -0.89 -9.20 28.58
C GLN A 180 -0.44 -8.15 27.54
N ALA A 181 -0.30 -8.52 26.27
CA ALA A 181 -0.09 -7.59 25.16
C ALA A 181 -0.72 -8.18 23.90
N ALA A 182 -1.59 -7.42 23.23
CA ALA A 182 -2.19 -7.85 21.97
C ALA A 182 -1.21 -7.57 20.83
N PRO A 183 -1.00 -8.51 19.88
CA PRO A 183 -0.21 -8.23 18.69
C PRO A 183 -0.84 -7.08 17.92
N TYR A 184 -0.03 -6.15 17.43
CA TYR A 184 -0.49 -4.98 16.70
C TYR A 184 0.39 -4.71 15.47
N MET A 185 -0.19 -3.96 14.54
CA MET A 185 0.50 -3.49 13.33
C MET A 185 0.53 -1.97 13.34
N GLN A 186 1.66 -1.41 12.91
CA GLN A 186 1.77 0.01 12.62
C GLN A 186 2.25 0.19 11.19
N PHE A 187 1.73 1.23 10.55
CA PHE A 187 2.12 1.61 9.20
C PHE A 187 2.62 3.04 9.21
N ALA A 188 3.62 3.31 8.38
CA ALA A 188 4.00 4.66 8.01
C ALA A 188 4.25 4.70 6.50
N PRO A 189 3.85 5.77 5.78
CA PRO A 189 4.18 5.90 4.38
C PRO A 189 5.69 6.10 4.21
N GLN A 190 6.28 5.48 3.19
CA GLN A 190 7.69 5.68 2.84
C GLN A 190 7.88 7.00 2.07
N ARG A 191 7.90 8.13 2.80
CA ARG A 191 8.17 9.46 2.24
C ARG A 191 8.53 10.47 3.32
N ILE A 192 9.16 11.56 2.90
CA ILE A 192 9.39 12.76 3.72
C ILE A 192 8.51 13.88 3.19
N LEU A 193 7.74 14.49 4.08
CA LEU A 193 6.95 15.68 3.82
C LEU A 193 7.46 16.85 4.68
N ALA A 194 7.45 18.06 4.13
CA ALA A 194 7.63 19.30 4.89
C ALA A 194 6.58 20.31 4.46
N ASP A 195 5.86 20.90 5.41
CA ASP A 195 4.75 21.82 5.16
C ASP A 195 3.73 21.29 4.13
N GLY A 196 3.45 19.98 4.21
CA GLY A 196 2.56 19.27 3.30
C GLY A 196 3.13 19.01 1.89
N ILE A 197 4.35 19.44 1.58
CA ILE A 197 5.01 19.20 0.29
C ILE A 197 5.88 17.93 0.37
N LYS A 198 5.84 17.11 -0.68
CA LYS A 198 6.72 15.94 -0.82
C LYS A 198 8.16 16.40 -1.08
N LEU A 199 9.06 16.06 -0.16
CA LEU A 199 10.50 16.30 -0.29
C LEU A 199 11.24 15.09 -0.88
N ALA A 200 10.86 13.88 -0.44
CA ALA A 200 11.49 12.64 -0.89
C ALA A 200 10.53 11.44 -0.79
N GLY A 201 10.61 10.52 -1.74
CA GLY A 201 10.04 9.17 -1.72
C GLY A 201 11.09 8.10 -1.39
N PRO A 202 10.73 6.81 -1.45
CA PRO A 202 11.61 5.73 -0.97
C PRO A 202 12.91 5.61 -1.76
N TRP A 203 12.87 5.86 -3.07
CA TRP A 203 14.06 5.78 -3.94
C TRP A 203 14.93 7.04 -3.94
N GLU A 204 14.45 8.12 -3.34
CA GLU A 204 15.17 9.40 -3.22
C GLU A 204 15.97 9.47 -1.90
N LEU A 205 15.76 8.50 -1.00
CA LEU A 205 16.48 8.39 0.26
C LEU A 205 17.70 7.48 0.09
N GLU A 206 18.87 8.10 -0.06
CA GLU A 206 20.12 7.36 -0.11
C GLU A 206 20.40 6.64 1.22
N ILE A 207 20.53 5.31 1.14
CA ILE A 207 21.06 4.50 2.24
C ILE A 207 22.56 4.41 2.04
N HIS A 208 23.32 5.21 2.79
CA HIS A 208 24.78 5.14 2.78
C HIS A 208 25.25 3.86 3.51
N ALA A 209 25.31 2.75 2.76
CA ALA A 209 25.68 1.43 3.28
C ALA A 209 27.09 1.39 3.89
N ASP A 210 27.99 2.27 3.45
CA ASP A 210 29.41 2.27 3.83
C ASP A 210 29.73 3.22 5.00
N LEU A 211 28.75 4.01 5.45
CA LEU A 211 28.99 4.98 6.52
C LEU A 211 28.60 4.37 7.87
N PRO A 212 29.52 4.29 8.84
CA PRO A 212 29.19 3.81 10.18
C PRO A 212 28.15 4.74 10.84
N PRO A 213 27.35 4.23 11.80
CA PRO A 213 26.18 4.94 12.36
C PRO A 213 26.49 6.35 12.90
N ASP A 214 27.69 6.55 13.45
CA ASP A 214 28.19 7.83 13.95
C ASP A 214 28.40 8.86 12.82
N MET A 215 28.94 8.43 11.67
CA MET A 215 29.08 9.29 10.49
C MET A 215 27.73 9.57 9.82
N GLN A 216 26.80 8.62 9.84
CA GLN A 216 25.43 8.87 9.42
C GLN A 216 24.75 9.92 10.31
N ALA A 217 25.01 9.90 11.62
CA ALA A 217 24.50 10.89 12.57
C ALA A 217 25.10 12.29 12.35
N VAL A 218 26.40 12.39 12.02
CA VAL A 218 27.05 13.66 11.61
C VAL A 218 26.39 14.23 10.35
N LEU A 219 26.24 13.40 9.30
CA LEU A 219 25.70 13.85 8.01
C LEU A 219 24.22 14.24 8.09
N ARG A 220 23.48 13.64 9.02
CA ARG A 220 22.07 13.95 9.28
C ARG A 220 21.86 15.07 10.31
N ASN A 221 22.93 15.70 10.82
CA ASN A 221 22.87 16.71 11.89
C ASN A 221 22.09 16.23 13.14
N GLN A 222 22.32 14.98 13.57
CA GLN A 222 21.68 14.37 14.75
C GLN A 222 22.71 14.06 15.84
N PRO A 223 23.28 15.08 16.53
CA PRO A 223 24.36 14.90 17.50
C PRO A 223 23.97 14.05 18.71
N GLU A 224 22.68 13.94 19.03
CA GLU A 224 22.14 13.15 20.14
C GLU A 224 22.34 11.63 19.99
N LEU A 225 22.63 11.14 18.78
CA LEU A 225 22.87 9.72 18.49
C LEU A 225 24.36 9.32 18.60
N GLN A 226 25.23 10.23 19.01
CA GLN A 226 26.68 10.00 19.15
C GLN A 226 27.10 9.61 20.58
N ALA A 227 26.15 9.32 21.47
CA ALA A 227 26.39 9.00 22.88
C ALA A 227 26.48 7.50 23.16
#